data_AF-A0A0D2IUZ0-F1
#
_entry.id   AF-A0A0D2IUZ0-F1
#
_cell.length_a   1.000
_cell.length_b   1.000
_cell.length_c   1.000
_cell.angle_alpha   90.00
_cell.angle_beta   90.00
_cell.angle_gamma   90.00
#
_symmetry.space_group_name_H-M   'P 1'
#
loop_
_entity.id
_entity.type
_entity.pdbx_description
1 polymer ?
#
loop_
_entity_poly.entity_id
_entity_poly.type
_entity_poly.pdbx_seq_one_letter_code
_entity_poly.pdbx_strand_id
1 'polypeptide(L)'
;MEPNSNSDSGSGPSLLRPAAAFALLSNERGTAVEDTFVLMDDLMLGDLSQPQCAAGVPLFGVYDGHGGGAAAKHCARRLHHLIADQLLGVIKAAPPPDPAAPAAECPLDAAGVSAALRDAFVATDAELKASGVLDHNSGSTALVALLTPATIWLAWADPAGRALRQSCGSLPAVAS
;
A
#
# COMPACT_ATOMS: atom_id res chain seq x y z
N MET A 1 34.65 29.51 -39.71
CA MET A 1 34.34 28.07 -39.84
C MET A 1 34.66 27.47 -38.48
N GLU A 2 33.68 27.47 -37.59
CA GLU A 2 33.77 26.84 -36.26
C GLU A 2 32.53 25.95 -36.14
N PRO A 3 32.66 24.64 -35.87
CA PRO A 3 31.50 23.79 -35.65
C PRO A 3 31.10 23.86 -34.18
N ASN A 4 29.87 24.32 -33.95
CA ASN A 4 29.21 24.28 -32.65
C ASN A 4 28.69 22.85 -32.41
N SER A 5 29.36 22.07 -31.56
CA SER A 5 28.92 20.73 -31.16
C SER A 5 27.93 20.84 -30.00
N ASN A 6 26.64 20.99 -30.31
CA ASN A 6 25.59 20.84 -29.31
C ASN A 6 25.22 19.36 -29.23
N SER A 7 25.79 18.65 -28.26
CA SER A 7 25.43 17.28 -27.92
C SER A 7 24.06 17.28 -27.25
N ASP A 8 23.05 16.86 -27.99
CA ASP A 8 21.69 16.63 -27.49
C ASP A 8 21.72 15.43 -26.53
N SER A 9 21.79 15.74 -25.23
CA SER A 9 21.79 14.74 -24.16
C SER A 9 20.39 14.14 -24.04
N GLY A 10 20.31 12.86 -24.39
CA GLY A 10 19.12 12.01 -24.37
C GLY A 10 18.07 12.37 -23.32
N SER A 11 16.92 12.82 -23.82
CA SER A 11 15.66 12.78 -23.08
C SER A 11 15.27 11.30 -22.92
N GLY A 12 15.69 10.70 -21.80
CA GLY A 12 15.16 9.40 -21.38
C GLY A 12 13.65 9.54 -21.10
N PRO A 13 12.86 8.47 -21.27
CA PRO A 13 11.44 8.52 -20.96
C PRO A 13 11.27 8.94 -19.50
N SER A 14 10.66 10.10 -19.29
CA SER A 14 10.19 10.54 -17.98
C SER A 14 9.23 9.46 -17.49
N LEU A 15 9.70 8.62 -16.56
CA LEU A 15 8.88 7.66 -15.84
C LEU A 15 7.86 8.49 -15.04
N LEU A 16 6.68 8.64 -15.62
CA LEU A 16 5.49 9.19 -14.98
C LEU A 16 5.35 8.53 -13.60
N ARG A 17 5.54 9.35 -12.55
CA ARG A 17 5.25 8.96 -11.17
C ARG A 17 3.78 8.52 -11.06
N PRO A 18 3.47 7.50 -10.26
CA PRO A 18 2.11 6.98 -10.19
C PRO A 18 1.17 7.95 -9.47
N ALA A 19 -0.06 8.00 -9.96
CA ALA A 19 -1.14 8.82 -9.43
C ALA A 19 -1.87 8.02 -8.34
N ALA A 20 -1.84 8.49 -7.08
CA ALA A 20 -2.78 7.99 -6.10
C ALA A 20 -4.18 8.51 -6.47
N ALA A 21 -5.10 7.61 -6.79
CA ALA A 21 -6.50 7.96 -7.04
C ALA A 21 -7.32 7.74 -5.76
N PHE A 22 -8.04 8.78 -5.34
CA PHE A 22 -8.97 8.75 -4.22
C PHE A 22 -10.35 9.16 -4.74
N ALA A 23 -11.40 8.40 -4.43
CA ALA A 23 -12.75 8.86 -4.66
C ALA A 23 -13.70 8.50 -3.51
N LEU A 24 -14.68 9.37 -3.32
CA LEU A 24 -15.79 9.20 -2.39
C LEU A 24 -16.94 8.53 -3.14
N LEU A 25 -17.40 7.38 -2.67
CA LEU A 25 -18.53 6.68 -3.30
C LEU A 25 -19.83 7.17 -2.67
N SER A 26 -20.69 7.79 -3.49
CA SER A 26 -22.00 8.23 -3.00
C SER A 26 -22.91 7.03 -2.76
N ASN A 27 -23.69 7.05 -1.67
CA ASN A 27 -24.72 6.05 -1.44
C ASN A 27 -26.06 6.50 -2.07
N GLU A 28 -26.88 5.54 -2.51
CA GLU A 28 -28.21 5.80 -3.10
C GLU A 28 -29.22 6.35 -2.08
N ARG A 29 -28.85 6.44 -0.80
CA ARG A 29 -29.73 6.81 0.32
C ARG A 29 -29.76 8.32 0.61
N GLY A 30 -28.96 9.12 -0.09
CA GLY A 30 -28.97 10.58 0.03
C GLY A 30 -28.41 11.13 1.34
N THR A 31 -27.70 10.31 2.13
CA THR A 31 -26.97 10.77 3.32
C THR A 31 -25.56 11.23 2.93
N ALA A 32 -24.88 11.94 3.85
CA ALA A 32 -23.48 12.33 3.64
C ALA A 32 -22.62 11.08 3.33
N VAL A 33 -21.69 11.20 2.38
CA VAL A 33 -20.81 10.09 1.99
C VAL A 33 -19.87 9.73 3.14
N GLU A 34 -20.01 8.50 3.64
CA GLU A 34 -19.17 7.95 4.71
C GLU A 34 -18.10 6.99 4.18
N ASP A 35 -18.30 6.43 2.99
CA ASP A 35 -17.41 5.46 2.36
C ASP A 35 -16.31 6.13 1.54
N THR A 36 -15.16 5.46 1.46
CA THR A 36 -14.06 5.91 0.62
C THR A 36 -13.17 4.76 0.17
N PHE A 37 -12.38 4.99 -0.86
CA PHE A 37 -11.33 4.06 -1.30
C PHE A 37 -10.04 4.77 -1.64
N VAL A 38 -8.97 3.99 -1.74
CA VAL A 38 -7.64 4.39 -2.19
C VAL A 38 -7.18 3.41 -3.25
N LEU A 39 -6.63 3.93 -4.34
CA LEU A 39 -5.89 3.19 -5.34
C LEU A 39 -4.51 3.81 -5.46
N MET A 40 -3.47 3.00 -5.27
CA MET A 40 -2.08 3.39 -5.48
C MET A 40 -1.43 2.38 -6.41
N ASP A 41 -0.91 2.85 -7.54
CA ASP A 41 -0.19 1.96 -8.47
C ASP A 41 1.18 1.55 -7.91
N ASP A 42 1.74 2.37 -7.02
CA ASP A 42 2.99 2.08 -6.32
C ASP A 42 2.89 2.58 -4.88
N LEU A 43 2.85 1.64 -3.94
CA LEU A 43 3.12 1.91 -2.55
C LEU A 43 4.60 2.28 -2.47
N MET A 44 4.91 3.57 -2.58
CA MET A 44 6.23 4.21 -2.68
C MET A 44 7.28 3.70 -1.66
N LEU A 45 7.70 2.42 -1.77
CA LEU A 45 8.70 1.77 -0.93
C LEU A 45 10.11 2.31 -1.22
N GLY A 46 10.23 3.19 -2.23
CA GLY A 46 11.17 4.32 -2.34
C GLY A 46 12.61 4.08 -1.89
N ASP A 47 13.51 3.98 -2.88
CA ASP A 47 14.98 3.81 -2.74
C ASP A 47 15.40 2.50 -2.09
N LEU A 48 14.71 1.43 -2.45
CA LEU A 48 15.28 0.11 -2.27
C LEU A 48 16.47 0.01 -3.22
N SER A 49 17.67 0.00 -2.65
CA SER A 49 18.92 -0.47 -3.26
C SER A 49 18.85 -1.94 -3.75
N GLN A 50 17.64 -2.47 -3.87
CA GLN A 50 17.23 -3.80 -4.27
C GLN A 50 16.21 -3.69 -5.42
N PRO A 51 16.67 -3.67 -6.68
CA PRO A 51 15.81 -3.56 -7.86
C PRO A 51 14.75 -4.67 -7.98
N GLN A 52 14.93 -5.80 -7.29
CA GLN A 52 13.98 -6.90 -7.20
C GLN A 52 12.66 -6.56 -6.46
N CYS A 53 12.68 -5.51 -5.64
CA CYS A 53 11.49 -4.97 -4.97
C CYS A 53 10.99 -3.67 -5.62
N ALA A 54 11.66 -3.21 -6.68
CA ALA A 54 11.43 -1.93 -7.34
C ALA A 54 10.32 -1.99 -8.41
N ALA A 55 9.74 -3.16 -8.65
CA ALA A 55 8.44 -3.22 -9.32
C ALA A 55 7.42 -2.67 -8.33
N GLY A 56 6.91 -1.47 -8.62
CA GLY A 56 5.99 -0.76 -7.73
C GLY A 56 4.90 -1.69 -7.20
N VAL A 57 4.61 -1.61 -5.91
CA VAL A 57 3.73 -2.55 -5.21
C VAL A 57 2.34 -1.93 -5.14
N PRO A 58 1.38 -2.29 -6.00
CA PRO A 58 0.09 -1.63 -5.99
C PRO A 58 -0.67 -1.94 -4.71
N LEU A 59 -1.41 -0.94 -4.22
CA LEU A 59 -2.25 -1.05 -3.05
C LEU A 59 -3.66 -0.53 -3.34
N PHE A 60 -4.65 -1.34 -2.98
CA PHE A 60 -6.06 -0.99 -3.05
C PHE A 60 -6.62 -1.00 -1.63
N GLY A 61 -7.34 0.04 -1.25
CA GLY A 61 -7.99 0.16 0.06
C GLY A 61 -9.45 0.53 -0.09
N VAL A 62 -10.36 -0.13 0.63
CA VAL A 62 -11.78 0.23 0.71
C VAL A 62 -12.17 0.38 2.17
N TYR A 63 -12.93 1.42 2.47
CA TYR A 63 -13.26 1.84 3.82
C TYR A 63 -14.74 2.21 3.89
N ASP A 64 -15.52 1.42 4.62
CA ASP A 64 -16.95 1.66 4.89
C ASP A 64 -17.07 2.35 6.25
N GLY A 65 -17.42 3.64 6.22
CA GLY A 65 -17.51 4.49 7.41
C GLY A 65 -18.89 4.41 8.05
N HIS A 66 -18.95 4.46 9.38
CA HIS A 66 -20.21 4.58 10.12
C HIS A 66 -20.08 5.61 11.25
N GLY A 67 -21.21 6.26 11.58
CA GLY A 67 -21.22 7.36 12.55
C GLY A 67 -20.49 8.61 12.02
N GLY A 68 -20.45 8.77 10.69
CA GLY A 68 -19.74 9.84 9.99
C GLY A 68 -18.52 9.33 9.22
N GLY A 69 -18.23 9.94 8.06
CA GLY A 69 -17.10 9.55 7.20
C GLY A 69 -15.70 9.93 7.68
N ALA A 70 -15.55 10.45 8.90
CA ALA A 70 -14.25 10.93 9.39
C ALA A 70 -13.23 9.80 9.57
N ALA A 71 -13.67 8.66 10.10
CA ALA A 71 -12.83 7.48 10.31
C ALA A 71 -12.35 6.89 8.97
N ALA A 72 -13.28 6.66 8.03
CA ALA A 72 -12.95 6.13 6.71
C ALA A 72 -11.99 7.06 5.94
N LYS A 73 -12.23 8.38 5.98
CA LYS A 73 -11.32 9.38 5.40
C LYS A 73 -9.95 9.39 6.08
N HIS A 74 -9.87 9.13 7.37
CA HIS A 74 -8.58 9.00 8.06
C HIS A 74 -7.84 7.75 7.60
N CYS A 75 -8.50 6.59 7.55
CA CYS A 75 -7.91 5.36 7.02
C CYS A 75 -7.37 5.57 5.60
N ALA A 76 -8.16 6.17 4.72
CA ALA A 76 -7.72 6.48 3.36
C ALA A 76 -6.52 7.42 3.29
N ARG A 77 -6.38 8.37 4.23
CA ARG A 77 -5.24 9.28 4.28
C ARG A 77 -3.99 8.69 4.94
N ARG A 78 -4.12 7.70 5.82
CA ARG A 78 -3.02 7.28 6.71
C ARG A 78 -2.60 5.82 6.58
N LEU A 79 -3.54 4.90 6.40
CA LEU A 79 -3.25 3.47 6.50
C LEU A 79 -2.18 3.02 5.48
N HIS A 80 -2.23 3.52 4.24
CA HIS A 80 -1.26 3.16 3.21
C HIS A 80 0.17 3.66 3.54
N HIS A 81 0.32 4.83 4.17
CA HIS A 81 1.63 5.29 4.65
C HIS A 81 2.19 4.38 5.74
N LEU A 82 1.35 4.01 6.72
CA LEU A 82 1.76 3.11 7.80
C LEU A 82 2.11 1.71 7.27
N ILE A 83 1.38 1.19 6.28
CA ILE A 83 1.73 -0.07 5.61
C ILE A 83 3.09 0.03 4.93
N ALA A 84 3.35 1.13 4.20
CA ALA A 84 4.63 1.34 3.53
C ALA A 84 5.80 1.38 4.54
N ASP A 85 5.65 2.11 5.65
CA ASP A 85 6.68 2.21 6.69
C ASP A 85 7.00 0.85 7.32
N GLN A 86 5.97 0.05 7.64
CA GLN A 86 6.15 -1.27 8.22
C GLN A 86 6.81 -2.25 7.24
N LEU A 87 6.38 -2.27 5.98
CA LEU A 87 6.99 -3.11 4.94
C LEU A 87 8.44 -2.71 4.66
N LEU A 88 8.75 -1.41 4.65
CA LEU A 88 10.12 -0.93 4.52
C LEU A 88 10.99 -1.39 5.70
N GLY A 89 10.44 -1.43 6.91
CA GLY A 89 11.08 -2.03 8.08
C GLY A 89 11.45 -3.50 7.88
N VAL A 90 10.51 -4.30 7.34
CA VAL A 90 10.75 -5.72 7.00
C VAL A 90 11.89 -5.85 5.98
N ILE A 91 11.88 -5.04 4.92
CA ILE A 91 12.91 -5.08 3.87
C ILE A 91 14.29 -4.68 4.42
N LYS A 92 14.36 -3.65 5.27
CA LYS A 92 15.62 -3.20 5.89
C LYS A 92 16.19 -4.19 6.90
N ALA A 93 15.34 -4.96 7.57
CA ALA A 93 15.75 -6.00 8.50
C ALA A 93 16.22 -7.29 7.80
N ALA A 94 15.92 -7.44 6.51
CA ALA A 94 16.34 -8.60 5.74
C ALA A 94 17.89 -8.65 5.64
N PRO A 95 18.48 -9.86 5.68
CA PRO A 95 19.91 -10.03 5.44
C PRO A 95 20.31 -9.43 4.09
N PRO A 96 21.53 -8.87 3.96
CA PRO A 96 22.03 -8.42 2.67
C PRO A 96 22.04 -9.60 1.69
N PRO A 97 21.71 -9.35 0.41
CA PRO A 97 21.63 -10.40 -0.59
C PRO A 97 23.03 -10.96 -0.82
N ASP A 98 23.13 -12.29 -0.83
CA ASP A 98 24.38 -12.98 -1.17
C ASP A 98 24.71 -12.69 -2.65
N PRO A 99 25.85 -12.07 -2.97
CA PRO A 99 26.23 -11.77 -4.35
C PRO A 99 26.42 -13.03 -5.22
N ALA A 100 26.52 -14.21 -4.63
CA ALA A 100 26.66 -15.50 -5.33
C ALA A 100 25.33 -16.25 -5.52
N ALA A 101 24.22 -15.79 -4.92
CA ALA A 101 22.92 -16.43 -5.08
C ALA A 101 22.24 -16.01 -6.39
N PRO A 102 21.44 -16.89 -7.05
CA PRO A 102 20.59 -16.49 -8.16
C PRO A 102 19.65 -15.36 -7.71
N ALA A 103 19.19 -14.53 -8.66
CA ALA A 103 18.40 -13.32 -8.45
C ALA A 103 17.55 -13.38 -7.18
N ALA A 104 17.94 -12.62 -6.15
CA ALA A 104 17.36 -12.69 -4.82
C ALA A 104 15.84 -12.48 -4.89
N GLU A 105 15.08 -13.44 -4.36
CA GLU A 105 13.63 -13.32 -4.19
C GLU A 105 13.31 -12.06 -3.36
N CYS A 106 12.15 -11.46 -3.60
CA CYS A 106 11.67 -10.33 -2.80
C CYS A 106 11.67 -10.73 -1.31
N PRO A 107 12.30 -9.97 -0.40
CA PRO A 107 12.42 -10.32 1.01
C PRO A 107 11.10 -10.21 1.79
N LEU A 108 10.01 -9.87 1.09
CA LEU A 108 8.66 -9.85 1.64
C LEU A 108 8.10 -11.27 1.75
N ASP A 109 8.47 -11.96 2.83
CA ASP A 109 7.89 -13.24 3.19
C ASP A 109 6.49 -13.10 3.82
N ALA A 110 5.80 -14.22 3.97
CA ALA A 110 4.44 -14.23 4.49
C ALA A 110 4.32 -13.74 5.93
N ALA A 111 5.30 -14.06 6.77
CA ALA A 111 5.28 -13.68 8.18
C ALA A 111 5.50 -12.17 8.33
N GLY A 112 6.48 -11.62 7.63
CA GLY A 112 6.84 -10.21 7.61
C GLY A 112 5.71 -9.35 7.06
N VAL A 113 5.13 -9.71 5.91
CA VAL A 113 3.99 -8.97 5.34
C VAL A 113 2.77 -9.01 6.26
N SER A 114 2.46 -10.19 6.83
CA SER A 114 1.35 -10.34 7.78
C SER A 114 1.53 -9.48 9.04
N ALA A 115 2.74 -9.46 9.59
CA ALA A 115 3.07 -8.63 10.74
C ALA A 115 2.98 -7.14 10.40
N ALA A 116 3.56 -6.72 9.27
CA ALA A 116 3.54 -5.35 8.81
C ALA A 116 2.11 -4.82 8.60
N LEU A 117 1.25 -5.60 7.94
CA LEU A 117 -0.15 -5.24 7.74
C LEU A 117 -0.90 -5.13 9.07
N ARG A 118 -0.76 -6.10 9.97
CA ARG A 118 -1.38 -6.04 11.31
C ARG A 118 -0.93 -4.80 12.08
N ASP A 119 0.37 -4.55 12.13
CA ASP A 119 0.95 -3.47 12.93
C ASP A 119 0.55 -2.10 12.35
N ALA A 120 0.41 -1.97 11.03
CA ALA A 120 -0.12 -0.77 10.39
C ALA A 120 -1.61 -0.52 10.72
N PHE A 121 -2.45 -1.55 10.76
CA PHE A 121 -3.85 -1.43 11.19
C PHE A 121 -3.96 -1.01 12.67
N VAL A 122 -3.16 -1.62 13.55
CA VAL A 122 -3.09 -1.26 14.97
C VAL A 122 -2.63 0.19 15.15
N ALA A 123 -1.60 0.61 14.42
CA ALA A 123 -1.12 1.99 14.45
C ALA A 123 -2.19 2.98 13.96
N THR A 124 -2.93 2.63 12.90
CA THR A 124 -4.03 3.47 12.38
C THR A 124 -5.14 3.64 13.41
N ASP A 125 -5.55 2.55 14.08
CA ASP A 125 -6.55 2.60 15.15
C ASP A 125 -6.07 3.44 16.35
N ALA A 126 -4.78 3.36 16.70
CA ALA A 126 -4.19 4.21 17.73
C ALA A 126 -4.19 5.70 17.32
N GLU A 127 -3.86 6.04 16.06
CA GLU A 127 -3.93 7.41 15.54
C GLU A 127 -5.37 7.94 15.57
N LEU A 128 -6.35 7.12 15.19
CA LEU A 128 -7.77 7.45 15.24
C LEU A 128 -8.23 7.79 16.65
N LYS A 129 -7.90 6.94 17.63
CA LYS A 129 -8.20 7.17 19.05
C LYS A 129 -7.54 8.42 19.60
N ALA A 130 -6.27 8.65 19.23
CA ALA A 130 -5.51 9.81 19.69
C ALA A 130 -6.00 11.13 19.08
N SER A 131 -6.60 11.09 17.87
CA SER A 131 -7.09 12.30 17.21
C SER A 131 -8.17 13.03 18.01
N GLY A 132 -8.97 12.31 18.81
CA GLY A 132 -10.12 12.88 19.53
C GLY A 132 -11.20 13.48 18.62
N VAL A 133 -11.08 13.32 17.29
CA VAL A 133 -11.97 13.90 16.28
C VAL A 133 -13.21 13.03 16.06
N LEU A 134 -13.12 11.74 16.40
CA LEU A 134 -14.21 10.79 16.20
C LEU A 134 -15.17 10.82 17.38
N ASP A 135 -16.46 10.78 17.06
CA ASP A 135 -17.47 10.42 18.04
C ASP A 135 -17.21 8.98 18.55
N HIS A 136 -17.56 8.70 19.80
CA HIS A 136 -17.42 7.39 20.44
C HIS A 136 -18.19 6.26 19.74
N ASN A 137 -19.13 6.61 18.84
CA ASN A 137 -19.88 5.68 18.00
C ASN A 137 -19.49 5.74 16.51
N SER A 138 -18.40 6.43 16.17
CA SER A 138 -17.88 6.50 14.81
C SER A 138 -16.75 5.50 14.59
N GLY A 139 -16.73 4.91 13.40
CA GLY A 139 -15.71 3.93 13.01
C GLY A 139 -15.68 3.71 11.52
N SER A 140 -14.81 2.80 11.10
CA SER A 140 -14.69 2.39 9.70
C SER A 140 -14.32 0.92 9.66
N THR A 141 -14.90 0.17 8.72
CA THR A 141 -14.23 -1.05 8.25
C THR A 141 -13.00 -0.64 7.41
N ALA A 142 -12.08 -1.58 7.21
CA ALA A 142 -11.00 -1.39 6.27
C ALA A 142 -10.69 -2.72 5.58
N LEU A 143 -10.59 -2.72 4.26
CA LEU A 143 -10.06 -3.82 3.45
C LEU A 143 -8.92 -3.26 2.62
N VAL A 144 -7.77 -3.93 2.63
CA VAL A 144 -6.60 -3.59 1.82
C VAL A 144 -6.13 -4.81 1.05
N ALA A 145 -5.83 -4.61 -0.23
CA ALA A 145 -5.14 -5.55 -1.09
C ALA A 145 -3.76 -4.99 -1.48
N LEU A 146 -2.70 -5.74 -1.20
CA LEU A 146 -1.33 -5.45 -1.61
C LEU A 146 -0.91 -6.48 -2.67
N LEU A 147 -0.46 -6.02 -3.83
CA LEU A 147 -0.15 -6.89 -4.96
C LEU A 147 1.35 -6.93 -5.22
N THR A 148 1.90 -8.14 -5.33
CA THR A 148 3.24 -8.38 -5.88
C THR A 148 3.12 -9.24 -7.14
N PRO A 149 4.17 -9.38 -7.96
CA PRO A 149 4.11 -10.24 -9.14
C PRO A 149 3.71 -11.69 -8.86
N ALA A 150 3.97 -12.19 -7.64
CA ALA A 150 3.73 -13.58 -7.26
C ALA A 150 2.57 -13.77 -6.27
N THR A 151 2.13 -12.72 -5.56
CA THR A 151 1.21 -12.86 -4.43
C THR A 151 0.27 -11.68 -4.29
N ILE A 152 -0.99 -11.96 -3.92
CA ILE A 152 -1.96 -10.95 -3.48
C ILE A 152 -2.18 -11.11 -1.97
N TRP A 153 -1.90 -10.08 -1.21
CA TRP A 153 -2.13 -10.05 0.22
C TRP A 153 -3.42 -9.30 0.51
N LEU A 154 -4.32 -9.93 1.28
CA LEU A 154 -5.56 -9.32 1.72
C LEU A 154 -5.53 -9.15 3.24
N ALA A 155 -5.74 -7.93 3.70
CA ALA A 155 -5.93 -7.61 5.10
C ALA A 155 -7.24 -6.86 5.24
N TRP A 156 -8.06 -7.23 6.23
CA TRP A 156 -9.24 -6.46 6.57
C TRP A 156 -9.41 -6.36 8.08
N ALA A 157 -10.17 -5.37 8.52
CA ALA A 157 -10.63 -5.22 9.87
C ALA A 157 -12.11 -4.82 9.86
N ASP A 158 -12.89 -5.47 10.73
CA ASP A 158 -14.28 -5.14 11.02
C ASP A 158 -14.41 -4.53 12.43
N PRO A 159 -15.57 -3.95 12.81
CA PRO A 159 -15.80 -3.40 14.15
C PRO A 159 -15.66 -4.44 15.29
N ALA A 160 -15.66 -5.74 14.96
CA ALA A 160 -15.41 -6.82 15.91
C ALA A 160 -13.90 -7.13 16.07
N GLY A 161 -13.00 -6.36 15.43
CA GLY A 161 -11.56 -6.49 15.54
C GLY A 161 -10.98 -7.74 14.89
N ARG A 162 -11.71 -8.38 13.96
CA ARG A 162 -11.20 -9.56 13.25
C ARG A 162 -10.28 -9.13 12.11
N ALA A 163 -9.04 -9.60 12.10
CA ALA A 163 -8.11 -9.32 11.02
C ALA A 163 -7.27 -10.53 10.56
N LEU A 164 -7.04 -10.54 9.24
CA LEU A 164 -6.07 -11.29 8.45
C LEU A 164 -6.48 -12.69 7.92
N ARG A 165 -6.63 -12.81 6.59
CA ARG A 165 -6.50 -14.07 5.84
C ARG A 165 -5.65 -13.80 4.60
N GLN A 166 -4.47 -14.39 4.60
CA GLN A 166 -3.62 -14.48 3.43
C GLN A 166 -4.32 -15.33 2.35
N SER A 167 -4.34 -14.83 1.12
CA SER A 167 -4.72 -15.61 -0.05
C SER A 167 -3.51 -15.72 -0.97
N CYS A 168 -2.62 -16.67 -0.70
CA CYS A 168 -1.53 -16.97 -1.63
C CYS A 168 -2.12 -17.71 -2.84
N GLY A 169 -2.32 -17.00 -3.95
CA GLY A 169 -2.55 -17.60 -5.25
C GLY A 169 -1.25 -17.51 -6.04
N SER A 170 -0.61 -18.64 -6.34
CA SER A 170 0.42 -18.66 -7.37
C SER A 170 -0.26 -18.45 -8.72
N LEU A 171 0.01 -17.31 -9.35
CA LEU A 171 -0.33 -17.16 -10.76
C LEU A 171 0.58 -18.11 -11.55
N PRO A 172 0.04 -18.99 -12.42
CA PRO A 172 0.90 -19.81 -13.27
C PRO A 172 1.76 -18.87 -14.11
N ALA A 173 3.07 -19.11 -14.12
CA ALA A 173 3.99 -18.36 -14.97
C ALA A 173 3.48 -18.43 -16.41
N VAL A 174 3.21 -17.26 -17.00
CA VAL A 174 2.92 -17.18 -18.44
C VAL A 174 4.23 -17.51 -19.14
N ALA A 175 4.30 -18.70 -19.73
CA ALA A 175 5.37 -19.05 -20.66
C ALA A 175 5.26 -18.09 -21.86
N SER A 176 6.32 -17.34 -22.12
CA SER A 176 6.55 -16.62 -23.38
C SER A 176 7.98 -16.85 -23.82
#